data_AF-A0A9P8VXH0-F1
#
_entry.id   AF-A0A9P8VXH0-F1
#
_cell.length_a   1.000
_cell.length_b   1.000
_cell.length_c   1.000
_cell.angle_alpha   90.00
_cell.angle_beta   90.00
_cell.angle_gamma   90.00
#
_symmetry.space_group_name_H-M   'P 1'
#
loop_
_entity.id
_entity.type
_entity.pdbx_description
1 polymer ?
#
loop_
_entity_poly.entity_id
_entity_poly.type
_entity_poly.pdbx_seq_one_letter_code
_entity_poly.pdbx_strand_id
1 'polypeptide(L)'
;MADWISLLGKTMMPDDIASSDPRIIAAFKAVDRVICGHEGTHLLRRLAYVQLIRIFTTLESIIRSERETGWVLRAPCYRDASVAVDIYMRAQEDRSHPDDLRRELKERKRAEAGVT
;
A
#
# COMPACT_ATOMS: atom_id res chain seq x y z
N MET A 1 22.29 0.61 2.24
CA MET A 1 21.72 -0.53 2.99
C MET A 1 21.06 -0.09 4.29
N ALA A 2 21.65 0.82 5.08
CA ALA A 2 21.02 1.34 6.30
C ALA A 2 19.63 1.97 6.05
N ASP A 3 19.47 2.75 4.98
CA ASP A 3 18.17 3.36 4.64
C ASP A 3 17.09 2.32 4.28
N TRP A 4 17.51 1.22 3.64
CA TRP A 4 16.61 0.10 3.34
C TRP A 4 16.16 -0.61 4.62
N ILE A 5 17.08 -0.87 5.55
CA ILE A 5 16.76 -1.47 6.85
C ILE A 5 15.82 -0.56 7.65
N SER A 6 16.06 0.76 7.63
CA SER A 6 15.19 1.76 8.25
C SER A 6 13.79 1.76 7.63
N LEU A 7 13.68 1.69 6.30
CA LEU A 7 12.40 1.59 5.61
C LEU A 7 11.66 0.30 5.96
N LEU A 8 12.36 -0.83 6.04
CA LEU A 8 11.78 -2.10 6.47
C LEU A 8 11.24 -2.01 7.90
N GLY A 9 12.02 -1.44 8.84
CA GLY A 9 11.56 -1.25 10.22
C GLY A 9 10.28 -0.41 10.34
N LYS A 10 10.12 0.60 9.48
CA LYS A 10 8.92 1.46 9.44
C LYS A 10 7.71 0.82 8.75
N THR A 11 7.92 -0.24 7.98
CA THR A 11 6.88 -0.86 7.14
C THR A 11 6.55 -2.30 7.56
N MET A 12 7.24 -2.81 8.58
CA MET A 12 6.95 -4.11 9.17
C MET A 12 5.62 -4.04 9.91
N MET A 13 4.68 -4.89 9.48
CA MET A 13 3.36 -5.01 10.08
C MET A 13 3.35 -6.27 10.94
N PRO A 14 2.87 -6.20 12.19
CA PRO A 14 2.57 -7.40 12.97
C PRO A 14 1.42 -8.20 12.34
N ASP A 15 1.37 -9.49 12.62
CA ASP A 15 0.39 -10.40 12.05
C ASP A 15 -1.04 -10.22 12.61
N ASP A 16 -1.20 -9.51 13.74
CA ASP A 16 -2.44 -9.37 14.50
C ASP A 16 -3.13 -8.00 14.34
N ILE A 17 -2.79 -7.24 13.29
CA ILE A 17 -3.34 -5.90 13.08
C ILE A 17 -4.61 -5.91 12.22
N ALA A 18 -5.54 -4.99 12.54
CA ALA A 18 -6.73 -4.74 11.74
C ALA A 18 -6.41 -3.84 10.53
N SER A 19 -7.24 -3.86 9.49
CA SER A 19 -7.11 -3.02 8.29
C SER A 19 -7.25 -1.52 8.59
N SER A 20 -7.86 -1.18 9.72
CA SER A 20 -8.00 0.18 10.24
C SER A 20 -6.80 0.66 11.07
N ASP A 21 -5.79 -0.19 11.30
CA ASP A 21 -4.65 0.13 12.14
C ASP A 21 -3.84 1.31 11.56
N PRO A 22 -3.55 2.36 12.35
CA PRO A 22 -2.83 3.53 11.87
C PRO A 22 -1.41 3.22 11.37
N ARG A 23 -0.82 2.09 11.76
CA ARG A 23 0.48 1.63 11.27
C ARG A 23 0.46 1.33 9.77
N ILE A 24 -0.68 0.95 9.20
CA ILE A 24 -0.85 0.75 7.75
C ILE A 24 -0.66 2.07 7.01
N ILE A 25 -1.30 3.13 7.51
CA ILE A 25 -1.16 4.49 6.96
C ILE A 25 0.29 4.98 7.11
N ALA A 26 0.90 4.76 8.28
CA ALA A 26 2.29 5.15 8.53
C ALA A 26 3.27 4.43 7.58
N ALA A 27 3.07 3.15 7.32
CA ALA A 27 3.88 2.36 6.40
C ALA A 27 3.77 2.89 4.96
N PHE A 28 2.56 3.19 4.48
CA PHE A 28 2.37 3.80 3.16
C PHE A 28 3.07 5.16 3.05
N LYS A 29 2.93 6.04 4.07
CA LYS A 29 3.62 7.34 4.10
C LYS A 29 5.14 7.19 4.09
N ALA A 30 5.69 6.19 4.79
CA ALA A 30 7.13 5.94 4.82
C ALA A 30 7.66 5.52 3.43
N VAL A 31 6.93 4.66 2.72
CA VAL A 31 7.30 4.23 1.36
C VAL A 31 7.14 5.37 0.36
N ASP A 32 6.05 6.14 0.43
CA ASP A 32 5.82 7.26 -0.47
C ASP A 32 6.91 8.33 -0.38
N ARG A 33 7.41 8.64 0.82
CA ARG A 33 8.51 9.57 1.01
C ARG A 33 9.77 9.16 0.24
N VAL A 34 10.04 7.87 0.10
CA VAL A 34 11.20 7.37 -0.64
C VAL A 34 10.93 7.34 -2.15
N ILE A 35 9.69 7.03 -2.55
CA ILE A 35 9.29 6.99 -3.96
C ILE A 35 9.26 8.39 -4.57
N CYS A 36 8.54 9.30 -3.91
CA CYS A 36 8.26 10.66 -4.37
C CYS A 36 9.30 11.68 -3.88
N GLY A 37 10.11 11.33 -2.87
CA GLY A 37 11.16 12.21 -2.37
C GLY A 37 12.35 12.31 -3.30
N HIS A 38 13.12 13.38 -3.10
CA HIS A 38 14.45 13.55 -3.69
C HIS A 38 15.53 12.76 -2.93
N GLU A 39 15.16 12.19 -1.79
CA GLU A 39 16.04 11.45 -0.89
C GLU A 39 16.03 9.96 -1.24
N GLY A 40 17.19 9.43 -1.60
CA GLY A 40 17.38 8.01 -1.83
C GLY A 40 18.05 7.70 -3.16
N THR A 41 18.86 6.64 -3.17
CA THR A 41 19.44 6.12 -4.42
C THR A 41 18.36 5.50 -5.30
N HIS A 42 18.61 5.41 -6.60
CA HIS A 42 17.74 4.70 -7.54
C HIS A 42 17.41 3.27 -7.08
N LEU A 43 18.38 2.57 -6.49
CA LEU A 43 18.18 1.24 -5.92
C LEU A 43 17.18 1.26 -4.75
N LEU A 44 17.31 2.22 -3.83
CA LEU A 44 16.39 2.36 -2.70
C LEU A 44 14.95 2.61 -3.18
N ARG A 45 14.77 3.43 -4.23
CA ARG A 45 13.46 3.66 -4.85
C ARG A 45 12.86 2.38 -5.45
N ARG A 46 13.66 1.55 -6.11
CA ARG A 46 13.21 0.23 -6.61
C ARG A 46 12.77 -0.69 -5.48
N LEU A 47 13.55 -0.73 -4.38
CA LEU A 47 13.19 -1.53 -3.20
C LEU A 47 11.92 -1.00 -2.52
N ALA A 48 11.71 0.32 -2.48
CA ALA A 48 10.50 0.94 -1.96
C ALA A 48 9.26 0.55 -2.76
N TYR A 49 9.35 0.46 -4.10
CA TYR A 49 8.25 -0.07 -4.91
C TYR A 49 7.93 -1.53 -4.60
N VAL A 50 8.95 -2.38 -4.42
CA VAL A 50 8.72 -3.78 -4.00
C VAL A 50 8.04 -3.83 -2.63
N GLN A 51 8.45 -2.96 -1.70
CA GLN A 51 7.84 -2.88 -0.39
C GLN A 51 6.40 -2.36 -0.44
N LEU A 52 6.08 -1.43 -1.34
CA LEU A 52 4.71 -0.98 -1.59
C LEU A 52 3.79 -2.14 -1.97
N ILE A 53 4.23 -2.99 -2.91
CA ILE A 53 3.47 -4.17 -3.36
C ILE A 53 3.25 -5.16 -2.21
N ARG A 54 4.28 -5.37 -1.38
CA ARG A 54 4.18 -6.22 -0.19
C ARG A 54 3.15 -5.70 0.81
N ILE A 55 3.17 -4.40 1.10
CA ILE A 55 2.18 -3.76 1.98
C ILE A 55 0.76 -3.97 1.45
N PHE A 56 0.53 -3.77 0.14
CA PHE A 56 -0.77 -4.03 -0.47
C PHE A 56 -1.20 -5.49 -0.33
N THR A 57 -0.28 -6.44 -0.55
CA THR A 57 -0.58 -7.88 -0.45
C THR A 57 -0.96 -8.27 0.99
N THR A 58 -0.22 -7.77 1.98
CA THR A 58 -0.53 -7.98 3.40
C THR A 58 -1.88 -7.37 3.77
N LEU A 59 -2.14 -6.13 3.34
CA LEU A 59 -3.40 -5.45 3.61
C LEU A 59 -4.60 -6.16 2.98
N GLU A 60 -4.48 -6.61 1.73
CA GLU A 60 -5.52 -7.41 1.07
C GLU A 60 -5.80 -8.72 1.84
N SER A 61 -4.77 -9.37 2.40
CA SER A 61 -4.92 -10.56 3.23
C SER A 61 -5.62 -10.28 4.56
N ILE A 62 -5.28 -9.16 5.23
CA ILE A 62 -5.95 -8.72 6.47
C ILE A 62 -7.43 -8.46 6.20
N ILE A 63 -7.75 -7.67 5.17
CA ILE A 63 -9.14 -7.34 4.80
C ILE A 63 -9.93 -8.61 4.47
N ARG A 64 -9.31 -9.58 3.80
CA ARG A 64 -9.93 -10.88 3.52
C ARG A 64 -10.25 -11.63 4.80
N SER A 65 -9.30 -11.71 5.73
CA SER A 65 -9.49 -12.38 7.03
C SER A 65 -10.60 -11.71 7.87
N GLU A 66 -10.64 -10.38 7.92
CA GLU A 66 -11.71 -9.63 8.60
C GLU A 66 -13.09 -9.90 7.99
N ARG A 67 -13.16 -10.07 6.66
CA ARG A 67 -14.39 -10.43 5.95
C ARG A 67 -14.83 -11.86 6.22
N GLU A 68 -13.90 -12.81 6.21
CA GLU A 68 -14.18 -14.22 6.49
C GLU A 68 -14.66 -14.44 7.92
N THR A 69 -14.18 -13.62 8.86
CA THR A 69 -14.60 -13.63 10.28
C THR A 69 -15.91 -12.86 10.54
N GLY A 70 -16.50 -12.23 9.50
CA GLY A 70 -17.83 -11.63 9.56
C GLY A 70 -17.89 -10.15 9.96
N TRP A 71 -16.76 -9.43 9.98
CA TRP A 71 -16.70 -8.03 10.41
C TRP A 71 -17.11 -7.01 9.34
N VAL A 72 -17.28 -7.42 8.08
CA VAL A 72 -17.57 -6.50 6.95
C VAL A 72 -18.65 -7.08 6.02
N LEU A 73 -19.76 -6.33 5.83
CA LEU A 73 -20.81 -6.68 4.86
C LEU A 73 -20.24 -6.72 3.43
N ARG A 74 -20.55 -7.80 2.69
CA ARG A 74 -20.25 -7.90 1.25
C ARG A 74 -21.02 -6.82 0.49
N ALA A 75 -20.32 -5.77 0.06
CA ALA A 75 -20.82 -4.91 -1.01
C ALA A 75 -20.48 -5.57 -2.37
N PRO A 76 -21.48 -5.83 -3.24
CA PRO A 76 -21.21 -6.28 -4.60
C PRO A 76 -20.25 -5.30 -5.29
N CYS A 77 -19.23 -5.82 -5.97
CA CYS A 77 -18.21 -5.06 -6.72
C CYS A 77 -17.11 -4.33 -5.92
N TYR A 78 -17.10 -4.37 -4.59
CA TYR A 78 -16.04 -3.75 -3.77
C TYR A 78 -15.02 -4.80 -3.29
N ARG A 79 -14.01 -5.09 -4.11
CA ARG A 79 -13.00 -6.13 -3.86
C ARG A 79 -11.96 -5.67 -2.82
N ASP A 80 -11.25 -6.60 -2.20
CA ASP A 80 -10.23 -6.33 -1.16
C ASP A 80 -9.17 -5.34 -1.67
N ALA A 81 -8.76 -5.49 -2.93
CA ALA A 81 -7.87 -4.55 -3.60
C ALA A 81 -8.44 -3.12 -3.70
N SER A 82 -9.75 -2.96 -3.85
CA SER A 82 -10.40 -1.64 -3.89
C SER A 82 -10.35 -0.96 -2.52
N VAL A 83 -10.63 -1.72 -1.46
CA VAL A 83 -10.51 -1.26 -0.06
C VAL A 83 -9.07 -0.84 0.24
N ALA A 84 -8.10 -1.68 -0.13
CA ALA A 84 -6.68 -1.41 0.08
C ALA A 84 -6.21 -0.16 -0.66
N VAL A 85 -6.67 0.04 -1.90
CA VAL A 85 -6.41 1.26 -2.68
C VAL A 85 -7.03 2.48 -2.00
N ASP A 86 -8.27 2.42 -1.53
CA ASP A 86 -8.89 3.56 -0.87
C ASP A 86 -8.18 3.92 0.47
N ILE A 87 -7.67 2.93 1.22
CA ILE A 87 -6.82 3.16 2.39
C ILE A 87 -5.50 3.85 1.99
N TYR A 88 -4.86 3.38 0.93
CA TYR A 88 -3.67 4.02 0.39
C TYR A 88 -3.95 5.47 -0.05
N MET A 89 -5.07 5.71 -0.72
CA MET A 89 -5.47 7.05 -1.16
C MET A 89 -5.64 8.01 0.04
N ARG A 90 -6.30 7.57 1.11
CA ARG A 90 -6.42 8.34 2.36
C ARG A 90 -5.07 8.62 3.01
N ALA A 91 -4.13 7.68 2.93
CA ALA A 91 -2.77 7.90 3.42
C ALA A 91 -2.04 9.03 2.66
N GLN A 92 -2.49 9.34 1.43
CA GLN A 92 -1.93 10.35 0.53
C GLN A 92 -2.66 11.69 0.57
N GLU A 93 -3.84 11.82 1.21
CA GLU A 93 -4.66 13.05 1.19
C GLU A 93 -3.98 14.29 1.83
N ASP A 94 -2.84 14.13 2.53
CA ASP A 94 -1.95 15.26 2.91
C ASP A 94 -1.17 15.85 1.71
N ARG A 95 -1.20 15.20 0.54
CA ARG A 95 -0.64 15.65 -0.74
C ARG A 95 -1.78 15.82 -1.74
N SER A 96 -2.08 17.07 -2.02
CA SER A 96 -3.13 17.56 -2.91
C SER A 96 -3.03 17.01 -4.36
N HIS A 97 -3.55 15.80 -4.61
CA HIS A 97 -4.36 15.41 -5.78
C HIS A 97 -4.60 13.87 -5.82
N PRO A 98 -5.65 13.36 -5.15
CA PRO A 98 -5.92 11.93 -5.09
C PRO A 98 -6.30 11.28 -6.44
N ASP A 99 -6.92 12.02 -7.37
CA ASP A 99 -7.40 11.43 -8.63
C ASP A 99 -6.27 11.02 -9.60
N ASP A 100 -5.13 11.71 -9.57
CA ASP A 100 -3.99 11.41 -10.44
C ASP A 100 -3.24 10.15 -9.98
N LEU A 101 -3.09 9.97 -8.66
CA LEU A 101 -2.48 8.78 -8.07
C LEU A 101 -3.32 7.51 -8.35
N ARG A 102 -4.65 7.64 -8.28
CA ARG A 102 -5.58 6.52 -8.55
C ARG A 102 -5.50 6.05 -10.01
N ARG A 103 -5.27 6.97 -10.95
CA ARG A 103 -5.06 6.67 -12.37
C ARG A 103 -3.72 5.98 -12.59
N GLU A 104 -2.63 6.53 -12.04
CA GLU A 104 -1.29 5.98 -12.21
C GLU A 104 -1.13 4.57 -11.59
N LEU A 105 -1.73 4.32 -10.43
CA LEU A 105 -1.68 3.01 -9.79
C LEU A 105 -2.47 1.94 -10.58
N LYS A 106 -3.61 2.32 -11.17
CA LYS A 106 -4.39 1.43 -12.05
C LYS A 106 -3.63 1.06 -13.31
N GLU A 107 -2.96 2.02 -13.94
CA GLU A 107 -2.16 1.77 -15.14
C GLU A 107 -0.98 0.84 -14.86
N ARG A 108 -0.31 1.00 -13.71
CA ARG A 108 0.81 0.13 -13.32
C ARG A 108 0.37 -1.31 -13.01
N LYS A 109 -0.78 -1.49 -12.36
CA LYS A 109 -1.36 -2.82 -12.13
C LYS A 109 -1.79 -3.51 -13.43
N ARG A 110 -2.20 -2.74 -14.44
CA ARG A 110 -2.57 -3.25 -15.77
C ARG A 110 -1.34 -3.67 -16.59
N ALA A 111 -0.23 -2.96 -16.45
CA ALA A 111 1.02 -3.27 -17.13
C ALA A 111 1.62 -4.62 -16.68
N GLU A 112 1.44 -5.03 -15.42
CA GLU A 112 1.86 -6.36 -14.94
C GLU A 112 0.94 -7.49 -15.42
N ALA A 113 -0.35 -7.24 -15.63
CA ALA A 113 -1.32 -8.24 -16.10
C ALA A 113 -1.29 -8.48 -17.63
N GLY A 114 -0.55 -7.66 -18.39
CA GLY A 114 -0.41 -7.75 -19.84
C GLY A 114 0.83 -8.48 -20.34
N VAL A 115 1.66 -9.02 -19.44
CA VAL A 115 2.81 -9.86 -19.79
C VAL A 115 2.45 -11.30 -19.48
N THR A 116 1.77 -11.95 -20.42
CA THR A 116 1.68 -13.42 -20.50
C THR A 116 1.70 -13.84 -21.96
#